data_AF-A0A2T2UCL1-F1
#
_entry.id   AF-A0A2T2UCL1-F1
#
_cell.length_a   1.000
_cell.length_b   1.000
_cell.length_c   1.000
_cell.angle_alpha   90.00
_cell.angle_beta   90.00
_cell.angle_gamma   90.00
#
_symmetry.space_group_name_H-M   'P 1'
#
loop_
_entity.id
_entity.type
_entity.pdbx_description
1 polymer ?
#
loop_
_entity_poly.entity_id
_entity_poly.type
_entity_poly.pdbx_seq_one_letter_code
_entity_poly.pdbx_strand_id
1 'polypeptide(L)'
;MSNQLDQLDEYKFNVATKGIFKDVNPPMATMSKIIVFIFVVAGAIAPDMMGNFFSALQDWIKTNLGWYYILAMCVFMFFVFWLIVTPYGRIKLGHDQQSPDFGNFAWFSMLFGAGMGIGLLFWSVAEPMYHIQNSPFLPEGSAESMEGAPAAMQTLWLHWGLHAWAVYVIVGMALAYFSYRQGLPLTIRASLYPVLGDRIYGPIGHAIDLLAIFGTVFGVATTLGLGAGQINAGLFYIFGVPETLGVKIALILGISVLATIST
;
A
#
# COMPACT_ATOMS: atom_id res chain seq x y z
N MET A 1 25.53 5.51 25.68
CA MET A 1 25.82 4.75 24.45
C MET A 1 24.65 4.79 23.46
N SER A 2 23.39 4.55 23.88
CA SER A 2 22.17 4.72 23.04
C SER A 2 22.14 6.05 22.28
N ASN A 3 22.18 7.19 23.00
CA ASN A 3 22.14 8.52 22.38
C ASN A 3 23.24 8.82 21.35
N GLN A 4 24.38 8.11 21.37
CA GLN A 4 25.44 8.32 20.38
C GLN A 4 25.22 7.49 19.12
N LEU A 5 24.66 6.28 19.24
CA LEU A 5 24.27 5.46 18.09
C LEU A 5 23.05 6.05 17.39
N ASP A 6 22.05 6.49 18.17
CA ASP A 6 20.87 7.19 17.65
C ASP A 6 21.26 8.46 16.88
N GLN A 7 22.21 9.25 17.39
CA GLN A 7 22.73 10.43 16.70
C GLN A 7 23.55 10.11 15.44
N LEU A 8 24.31 9.01 15.45
CA LEU A 8 25.08 8.58 14.27
C LEU A 8 24.15 8.05 13.17
N ASP A 9 23.06 7.39 13.53
CA ASP A 9 22.05 6.94 12.58
C ASP A 9 21.23 8.12 12.05
N GLU A 10 20.77 9.05 12.89
CA GLU A 10 20.14 10.29 12.42
C GLU A 10 21.02 11.05 11.42
N TYR A 11 22.33 11.14 11.68
CA TYR A 11 23.29 11.77 10.78
C TYR A 11 23.42 11.02 9.44
N LYS A 12 23.57 9.69 9.47
CA LYS A 12 23.68 8.87 8.25
C LYS A 12 22.40 8.85 7.41
N PHE A 13 21.25 8.97 8.04
CA PHE A 13 19.95 9.03 7.37
C PHE A 13 19.54 10.47 6.96
N ASN A 14 20.39 11.46 7.27
CA ASN A 14 20.23 12.89 6.96
C ASN A 14 18.90 13.47 7.50
N VAL A 15 18.58 13.14 8.74
CA VAL A 15 17.39 13.64 9.44
C VAL A 15 17.65 15.04 9.97
N ALA A 16 16.77 15.99 9.67
CA ALA A 16 16.91 17.35 10.19
C ALA A 16 16.50 17.42 11.66
N THR A 17 17.35 18.05 12.48
CA THR A 17 17.15 18.15 13.93
C THR A 17 16.34 19.40 14.34
N LYS A 18 16.12 20.35 13.42
CA LYS A 18 15.41 21.63 13.66
C LYS A 18 14.67 22.12 12.41
N GLY A 19 13.70 23.01 12.62
CA GLY A 19 12.96 23.71 11.56
C GLY A 19 11.72 22.96 11.06
N ILE A 20 11.18 23.39 9.91
CA ILE A 20 9.94 22.83 9.31
C ILE A 20 10.09 21.37 8.85
N PHE A 21 11.32 20.87 8.76
CA PHE A 21 11.66 19.50 8.40
C PHE A 21 12.19 18.71 9.59
N LYS A 22 11.91 19.14 10.82
CA LYS A 22 12.35 18.39 12.01
C LYS A 22 11.86 16.94 11.92
N ASP A 23 12.75 16.00 12.24
CA ASP A 23 12.52 14.56 12.27
C ASP A 23 12.26 13.92 10.89
N VAL A 24 12.50 14.65 9.79
CA VAL A 24 12.43 14.12 8.42
C VAL A 24 13.71 14.41 7.64
N ASN A 25 13.93 13.66 6.56
CA ASN A 25 15.01 13.92 5.60
C ASN A 25 14.59 15.04 4.62
N PRO A 26 15.14 16.27 4.72
CA PRO A 26 14.63 17.42 3.96
C PRO A 26 14.79 17.29 2.43
N PRO A 27 15.92 16.82 1.89
CA PRO A 27 16.05 16.56 0.46
C PRO A 27 14.99 15.60 -0.07
N MET A 28 14.76 14.48 0.63
CA MET A 28 13.76 13.49 0.23
C MET A 28 12.34 14.04 0.32
N ALA A 29 12.01 14.74 1.41
CA ALA A 29 10.71 15.36 1.59
C ALA A 29 10.41 16.42 0.51
N THR A 30 11.43 17.17 0.08
CA THR A 30 11.27 18.20 -0.94
C THR A 30 11.17 17.59 -2.34
N MET A 31 12.05 16.63 -2.68
CA MET A 31 12.06 15.99 -3.99
C MET A 31 10.78 15.19 -4.25
N SER A 32 10.31 14.42 -3.27
CA SER A 32 9.04 13.70 -3.38
C SER A 32 7.85 14.63 -3.63
N LYS A 33 7.74 15.73 -2.86
CA LYS A 33 6.68 16.75 -3.06
C LYS A 33 6.72 17.36 -4.46
N ILE A 34 7.90 17.73 -4.95
CA ILE A 34 8.07 18.32 -6.29
C ILE A 34 7.61 17.34 -7.36
N ILE A 35 8.03 16.07 -7.30
CA ILE A 35 7.67 15.09 -8.31
C ILE A 35 6.17 14.78 -8.27
N VAL A 36 5.59 14.60 -7.08
CA VAL A 36 4.13 14.41 -6.94
C VAL A 36 3.38 15.62 -7.49
N PHE A 37 3.83 16.85 -7.20
CA PHE A 37 3.21 18.06 -7.71
C PHE A 37 3.27 18.14 -9.24
N ILE A 38 4.41 17.84 -9.84
CA ILE A 38 4.56 17.78 -11.31
C ILE A 38 3.60 16.75 -11.90
N PHE A 39 3.50 15.57 -11.29
CA PHE A 39 2.59 14.52 -11.74
C PHE A 39 1.13 14.98 -11.71
N VAL A 40 0.70 15.60 -10.60
CA VAL A 40 -0.67 16.12 -10.44
C VAL A 40 -0.96 17.21 -11.47
N VAL A 41 -0.03 18.15 -11.68
CA VAL A 41 -0.18 19.22 -12.66
C VAL A 41 -0.26 18.67 -14.08
N ALA A 42 0.59 17.70 -14.44
CA ALA A 42 0.56 17.05 -15.74
C ALA A 42 -0.78 16.31 -15.97
N GLY A 43 -1.27 15.57 -14.98
CA GLY A 43 -2.57 14.91 -15.01
C GLY A 43 -3.75 15.87 -15.14
N ALA A 44 -3.67 17.04 -14.50
CA ALA A 44 -4.73 18.04 -14.54
C ALA A 44 -4.78 18.80 -15.88
N ILE A 45 -3.62 19.08 -16.49
CA ILE A 45 -3.53 19.85 -17.75
C ILE A 45 -3.81 18.97 -18.98
N ALA A 46 -3.38 17.71 -18.95
CA ALA A 46 -3.48 16.81 -20.11
C ALA A 46 -4.05 15.42 -19.72
N PRO A 47 -5.30 15.35 -19.24
CA PRO A 47 -5.90 14.12 -18.73
C PRO A 47 -5.97 13.01 -19.78
N ASP A 48 -6.37 13.32 -21.02
CA ASP A 48 -6.50 12.30 -22.09
C ASP A 48 -5.14 11.72 -22.49
N MET A 49 -4.12 12.57 -22.62
CA MET A 49 -2.76 12.14 -22.94
C MET A 49 -2.19 11.25 -21.82
N MET A 50 -2.35 11.66 -20.56
CA MET A 50 -1.89 10.90 -19.40
C MET A 50 -2.66 9.57 -19.27
N GLY A 51 -3.98 9.59 -19.49
CA GLY A 51 -4.83 8.40 -19.48
C GLY A 51 -4.40 7.38 -20.54
N ASN A 52 -4.14 7.82 -21.77
CA ASN A 52 -3.66 6.96 -22.84
C ASN A 52 -2.27 6.39 -22.53
N PHE A 53 -1.35 7.23 -22.03
CA PHE A 53 -0.01 6.81 -21.65
C PHE A 53 -0.04 5.73 -20.55
N PHE A 54 -0.78 5.94 -19.47
CA PHE A 54 -0.87 4.97 -18.38
C PHE A 54 -1.61 3.70 -18.77
N SER A 55 -2.62 3.78 -19.63
CA SER A 55 -3.31 2.59 -20.15
C SER A 55 -2.36 1.73 -20.99
N ALA A 56 -1.61 2.35 -21.91
CA ALA A 56 -0.60 1.65 -22.70
C ALA A 56 0.51 1.03 -21.83
N LEU A 57 0.97 1.76 -20.81
CA LEU A 57 1.96 1.27 -19.86
C LEU A 57 1.40 0.09 -19.04
N GLN A 58 0.17 0.19 -18.56
CA GLN A 58 -0.50 -0.87 -17.82
C GLN A 58 -0.63 -2.14 -18.67
N ASP A 59 -1.02 -2.02 -19.93
CA ASP A 59 -1.15 -3.17 -20.84
C ASP A 59 0.20 -3.80 -21.16
N TRP A 60 1.25 -2.98 -21.32
CA TRP A 60 2.62 -3.48 -21.47
C TRP A 60 3.07 -4.26 -20.23
N ILE A 61 2.81 -3.74 -19.02
CA ILE A 61 3.15 -4.42 -17.76
C ILE A 61 2.38 -5.75 -17.64
N LYS A 62 1.07 -5.75 -17.89
CA LYS A 62 0.25 -6.98 -17.84
C LYS A 62 0.78 -8.05 -18.80
N THR A 63 1.08 -7.65 -20.04
CA THR A 63 1.51 -8.58 -21.09
C THR A 63 2.91 -9.14 -20.84
N ASN A 64 3.86 -8.30 -20.44
CA ASN A 64 5.27 -8.69 -20.36
C ASN A 64 5.73 -9.11 -18.96
N LEU A 65 5.12 -8.54 -17.91
CA LEU A 65 5.48 -8.77 -16.51
C LEU A 65 4.41 -9.51 -15.71
N GLY A 66 3.28 -9.90 -16.31
CA GLY A 66 2.22 -10.64 -15.60
C GLY A 66 2.71 -11.92 -14.93
N TRP A 67 3.58 -12.67 -15.60
CA TRP A 67 4.23 -13.87 -15.03
C TRP A 67 5.08 -13.55 -13.79
N TYR A 68 5.78 -12.40 -13.81
CA TYR A 68 6.62 -11.95 -12.70
C TYR A 68 5.77 -11.62 -11.47
N TYR A 69 4.62 -10.96 -11.67
CA TYR A 69 3.69 -10.69 -10.56
C TYR A 69 3.18 -11.97 -9.91
N ILE A 70 2.75 -12.95 -10.73
CA ILE A 70 2.27 -14.25 -10.22
C ILE A 70 3.39 -14.98 -9.47
N LEU A 71 4.59 -15.05 -10.06
CA LEU A 71 5.74 -15.69 -9.43
C LEU A 71 6.11 -15.02 -8.10
N ALA A 72 6.15 -13.68 -8.06
CA ALA A 72 6.44 -12.93 -6.85
C ALA A 72 5.43 -13.25 -5.74
N MET A 73 4.13 -13.30 -6.05
CA MET A 73 3.09 -13.68 -5.08
C MET A 73 3.27 -15.11 -4.58
N CYS A 74 3.59 -16.06 -5.46
CA CYS A 74 3.88 -17.44 -5.05
C CYS A 74 5.11 -17.51 -4.13
N VAL A 75 6.18 -16.79 -4.44
CA VAL A 75 7.40 -16.73 -3.62
C VAL A 75 7.11 -16.11 -2.25
N PHE A 76 6.35 -15.02 -2.22
CA PHE A 76 5.96 -14.36 -0.98
C PHE A 76 5.12 -15.27 -0.09
N MET A 77 4.12 -15.94 -0.68
CA MET A 77 3.29 -16.92 0.02
C MET A 77 4.12 -18.05 0.60
N PHE A 78 4.97 -18.65 -0.24
CA PHE A 78 5.86 -19.73 0.17
C PHE A 78 6.78 -19.30 1.31
N PHE A 79 7.39 -18.10 1.21
CA PHE A 79 8.29 -17.58 2.23
C PHE A 79 7.59 -17.38 3.57
N VAL A 80 6.37 -16.83 3.59
CA VAL A 80 5.60 -16.66 4.82
C VAL A 80 5.27 -18.01 5.46
N PHE A 81 4.81 -19.00 4.68
CA PHE A 81 4.55 -20.34 5.21
C PHE A 81 5.82 -21.04 5.69
N TRP A 82 6.93 -20.87 4.97
CA TRP A 82 8.23 -21.40 5.37
C TRP A 82 8.68 -20.83 6.71
N LEU A 83 8.49 -19.53 6.96
CA LEU A 83 8.79 -18.92 8.26
C LEU A 83 7.94 -19.51 9.39
N ILE A 84 6.66 -19.80 9.15
CA ILE A 84 5.75 -20.39 10.16
C ILE A 84 6.27 -21.75 10.64
N VAL A 85 6.79 -22.59 9.74
CA VAL A 85 7.22 -23.96 10.08
C VAL A 85 8.68 -24.06 10.54
N THR A 86 9.51 -23.05 10.25
CA THR A 86 10.92 -23.05 10.60
C THR A 86 11.20 -22.36 11.94
N PRO A 87 12.39 -22.57 12.54
CA PRO A 87 12.77 -21.88 13.78
C PRO A 87 12.78 -20.35 13.66
N TYR A 88 12.90 -19.81 12.44
CA TYR A 88 12.93 -18.37 12.19
C TYR A 88 11.63 -17.66 12.58
N GLY A 89 10.47 -18.33 12.47
CA GLY A 89 9.19 -17.78 12.93
C GLY A 89 9.07 -17.59 14.44
N ARG A 90 10.01 -18.13 15.22
CA ARG A 90 10.05 -17.97 16.69
C ARG A 90 10.86 -16.76 17.15
N ILE A 91 11.53 -16.07 16.22
CA ILE A 91 12.32 -14.88 16.54
C ILE A 91 11.38 -13.75 16.93
N LYS A 92 11.60 -13.17 18.12
CA LYS A 92 10.85 -11.99 18.57
C LYS A 92 11.25 -10.76 17.76
N LEU A 93 10.26 -10.00 17.28
CA LEU A 93 10.44 -8.73 16.59
C LEU A 93 10.69 -7.59 17.60
N GLY A 94 11.80 -7.72 18.33
CA GLY A 94 12.17 -6.88 19.48
C GLY A 94 13.27 -7.56 20.29
N HIS A 95 13.59 -7.05 21.47
CA HIS A 95 14.62 -7.65 22.31
C HIS A 95 14.16 -9.01 22.88
N ASP A 96 15.08 -9.92 23.20
CA ASP A 96 14.73 -11.29 23.64
C ASP A 96 13.83 -11.33 24.88
N GLN A 97 14.00 -10.36 25.78
CA GLN A 97 13.23 -10.23 27.02
C GLN A 97 12.01 -9.31 26.90
N GLN A 98 11.76 -8.74 25.72
CA GLN A 98 10.63 -7.86 25.51
C GLN A 98 9.32 -8.66 25.42
N SER A 99 8.28 -8.12 26.04
CA SER A 99 6.89 -8.58 25.92
C SER A 99 6.12 -7.70 24.93
N PRO A 100 5.02 -8.19 24.32
CA PRO A 100 4.18 -7.36 23.46
C PRO A 100 3.62 -6.15 24.21
N ASP A 101 3.62 -4.98 23.57
CA ASP A 101 3.07 -3.75 24.15
C ASP A 101 1.53 -3.78 24.22
N PHE A 102 0.90 -4.56 23.33
CA PHE A 102 -0.55 -4.72 23.24
C PHE A 102 -0.94 -6.18 23.46
N GLY A 103 -2.04 -6.40 24.18
CA GLY A 103 -2.64 -7.73 24.28
C GLY A 103 -3.19 -8.20 22.93
N ASN A 104 -3.29 -9.53 22.75
CA ASN A 104 -3.69 -10.14 21.48
C ASN A 104 -4.98 -9.56 20.89
N PHE A 105 -6.02 -9.34 21.71
CA PHE A 105 -7.28 -8.77 21.23
C PHE A 105 -7.11 -7.36 20.64
N ALA A 106 -6.38 -6.48 21.34
CA ALA A 106 -6.10 -5.13 20.85
C ALA A 106 -5.25 -5.17 19.57
N TRP A 107 -4.24 -6.03 19.53
CA TRP A 107 -3.39 -6.22 18.34
C TRP A 107 -4.18 -6.70 17.12
N PHE A 108 -5.02 -7.73 17.28
CA PHE A 108 -5.91 -8.20 16.22
C PHE A 108 -6.89 -7.10 15.78
N SER A 109 -7.43 -6.33 16.72
CA SER A 109 -8.36 -5.23 16.40
C SER A 109 -7.68 -4.13 15.58
N MET A 110 -6.44 -3.77 15.92
CA MET A 110 -5.65 -2.81 15.15
C MET A 110 -5.35 -3.30 13.73
N LEU A 111 -5.09 -4.60 13.55
CA LEU A 111 -4.86 -5.19 12.23
C LEU A 111 -6.07 -5.01 11.31
N PHE A 112 -7.28 -5.30 11.81
CA PHE A 112 -8.51 -5.06 11.05
C PHE A 112 -8.81 -3.57 10.88
N GLY A 113 -8.58 -2.75 11.91
CA GLY A 113 -8.78 -1.30 11.84
C GLY A 113 -7.90 -0.62 10.79
N ALA A 114 -6.65 -1.08 10.64
CA ALA A 114 -5.71 -0.55 9.66
C ALA A 114 -5.90 -1.13 8.25
N GLY A 115 -6.28 -2.41 8.14
CA GLY A 115 -6.36 -3.13 6.86
C GLY A 115 -7.68 -2.98 6.11
N MET A 116 -8.79 -2.72 6.81
CA MET A 116 -10.13 -2.70 6.19
C MET A 116 -10.44 -1.31 5.60
N GLY A 117 -10.01 -1.07 4.36
CA GLY A 117 -10.21 0.21 3.67
C GLY A 117 -11.44 0.27 2.75
N ILE A 118 -11.62 1.43 2.10
CA ILE A 118 -12.63 1.68 1.05
C ILE A 118 -12.60 0.61 -0.05
N GLY A 119 -11.41 0.04 -0.33
CA GLY A 119 -11.24 -1.02 -1.31
C GLY A 119 -12.19 -2.20 -1.09
N LEU A 120 -12.40 -2.63 0.17
CA LEU A 120 -13.33 -3.72 0.46
C LEU A 120 -14.78 -3.32 0.23
N LEU A 121 -15.19 -2.11 0.60
CA LEU A 121 -16.56 -1.63 0.37
C LEU A 121 -16.89 -1.50 -1.11
N PHE A 122 -15.91 -1.12 -1.92
CA PHE A 122 -16.08 -0.98 -3.37
C PHE A 122 -16.01 -2.34 -4.08
N TRP A 123 -14.94 -3.10 -3.85
CA TRP A 123 -14.65 -4.32 -4.59
C TRP A 123 -15.40 -5.56 -4.07
N SER A 124 -15.90 -5.58 -2.83
CA SER A 124 -16.71 -6.72 -2.33
C SER A 124 -17.97 -7.00 -3.15
N VAL A 125 -18.52 -5.97 -3.82
CA VAL A 125 -19.67 -6.11 -4.71
C VAL A 125 -19.22 -6.03 -6.17
N ALA A 126 -18.38 -5.05 -6.52
CA ALA A 126 -17.99 -4.83 -7.91
C ALA A 126 -17.21 -6.00 -8.52
N GLU A 127 -16.28 -6.59 -7.75
CA GLU A 127 -15.42 -7.65 -8.27
C GLU A 127 -16.14 -8.98 -8.53
N PRO A 128 -16.95 -9.56 -7.62
CA PRO A 128 -17.67 -10.78 -7.94
C PRO A 128 -18.68 -10.56 -9.08
N MET A 129 -19.28 -9.37 -9.17
CA MET A 129 -20.16 -9.01 -10.29
C MET A 129 -19.42 -8.92 -11.63
N TYR A 130 -18.14 -8.57 -11.62
CA TYR A 130 -17.30 -8.61 -12.81
C TYR A 130 -16.91 -10.06 -13.16
N HIS A 131 -16.50 -10.85 -12.16
CA HIS A 131 -16.04 -12.22 -12.35
C HIS A 131 -17.13 -13.21 -12.73
N ILE A 132 -18.39 -12.96 -12.37
CA ILE A 132 -19.52 -13.79 -12.83
C ILE A 132 -19.77 -13.63 -14.34
N GLN A 133 -19.25 -12.57 -14.96
CA GLN A 133 -19.35 -12.33 -16.39
C GLN A 133 -18.15 -12.90 -17.16
N ASN A 134 -16.93 -12.74 -16.61
CA ASN A 134 -15.69 -12.93 -17.38
C ASN A 134 -14.53 -13.60 -16.60
N SER A 135 -14.79 -14.34 -15.51
CA SER A 135 -13.71 -15.05 -14.81
C SER A 135 -13.12 -16.18 -15.65
N PRO A 136 -11.79 -16.37 -15.64
CA PRO A 136 -11.13 -17.49 -16.32
C PRO A 136 -11.51 -18.86 -15.74
N PHE A 137 -12.14 -18.90 -14.57
CA PHE A 137 -12.61 -20.13 -13.93
C PHE A 137 -14.10 -20.40 -14.18
N LEU A 138 -14.78 -19.57 -14.98
CA LEU A 138 -16.20 -19.77 -15.30
C LEU A 138 -16.41 -21.05 -16.13
N PRO A 139 -17.36 -21.91 -15.74
CA PRO A 139 -17.88 -22.95 -16.61
C PRO A 139 -18.47 -22.35 -17.90
N GLU A 140 -18.31 -23.06 -19.02
CA GLU A 140 -18.87 -22.63 -20.31
C GLU A 140 -20.40 -22.47 -20.21
N GLY A 141 -20.92 -21.35 -20.71
CA GLY A 141 -22.37 -21.05 -20.68
C GLY A 141 -22.91 -20.58 -19.32
N SER A 142 -22.08 -20.47 -18.29
CA SER A 142 -22.51 -20.10 -16.92
C SER A 142 -22.37 -18.60 -16.58
N ALA A 143 -22.00 -17.76 -17.55
CA ALA A 143 -21.89 -16.33 -17.34
C ALA A 143 -23.21 -15.73 -16.83
N GLU A 144 -23.12 -14.84 -15.84
CA GLU A 144 -24.26 -14.18 -15.18
C GLU A 144 -25.29 -15.15 -14.56
N SER A 145 -24.90 -16.40 -14.30
CA SER A 145 -25.76 -17.43 -13.73
C SER A 145 -25.38 -17.83 -12.31
N MET A 146 -26.31 -18.42 -11.57
CA MET A 146 -26.04 -19.01 -10.25
C MET A 146 -24.99 -20.13 -10.29
N GLU A 147 -24.85 -20.80 -11.43
CA GLU A 147 -23.84 -21.85 -11.63
C GLU A 147 -22.42 -21.26 -11.73
N GLY A 148 -22.28 -20.02 -12.22
CA GLY A 148 -21.02 -19.28 -12.30
C GLY A 148 -20.60 -18.58 -11.00
N ALA A 149 -21.52 -18.43 -10.04
CA ALA A 149 -21.26 -17.71 -8.78
C ALA A 149 -20.09 -18.29 -7.95
N PRO A 150 -19.91 -19.61 -7.81
CA PRO A 150 -18.76 -20.17 -7.10
C PRO A 150 -17.41 -19.80 -7.73
N ALA A 151 -17.33 -19.78 -9.07
CA ALA A 151 -16.11 -19.40 -9.78
C ALA A 151 -15.76 -17.92 -9.55
N ALA A 152 -16.76 -17.04 -9.55
CA ALA A 152 -16.58 -15.63 -9.24
C ALA A 152 -16.05 -15.41 -7.81
N MET A 153 -16.64 -16.12 -6.84
CA MET A 153 -16.19 -16.07 -5.45
C MET A 153 -14.78 -16.65 -5.27
N GLN A 154 -14.42 -17.70 -6.00
CA GLN A 154 -13.07 -18.26 -5.98
C GLN A 154 -12.03 -17.23 -6.41
N THR A 155 -12.29 -16.47 -7.47
CA THR A 155 -11.38 -15.39 -7.91
C THR A 155 -11.29 -14.27 -6.88
N LEU A 156 -12.41 -13.89 -6.25
CA LEU A 156 -12.42 -12.91 -5.18
C LEU A 156 -11.55 -13.36 -3.99
N TRP A 157 -11.69 -14.62 -3.56
CA TRP A 157 -10.86 -15.19 -2.48
C TRP A 157 -9.39 -15.29 -2.86
N LEU A 158 -9.06 -15.48 -4.14
CA LEU A 158 -7.67 -15.45 -4.59
C LEU A 158 -7.04 -14.07 -4.36
N HIS A 159 -7.75 -13.00 -4.70
CA HIS A 159 -7.24 -11.63 -4.59
C HIS A 159 -7.28 -11.06 -3.16
N TRP A 160 -8.32 -11.35 -2.38
CA TRP A 160 -8.52 -10.79 -1.03
C TRP A 160 -8.23 -11.78 0.10
N GLY A 161 -7.89 -13.02 -0.23
CA GLY A 161 -7.43 -14.02 0.72
C GLY A 161 -5.95 -13.86 1.05
N LEU A 162 -5.28 -14.99 1.30
CA LEU A 162 -3.93 -15.00 1.87
C LEU A 162 -2.89 -14.23 1.03
N HIS A 163 -3.04 -14.15 -0.30
CA HIS A 163 -2.02 -13.59 -1.20
C HIS A 163 -1.75 -12.11 -0.92
N ALA A 164 -2.80 -11.30 -0.75
CA ALA A 164 -2.66 -9.90 -0.39
C ALA A 164 -1.97 -9.73 0.97
N TRP A 165 -2.36 -10.54 1.96
CA TRP A 165 -1.77 -10.50 3.30
C TRP A 165 -0.30 -10.93 3.34
N ALA A 166 0.11 -11.88 2.49
CA ALA A 166 1.50 -12.34 2.45
C ALA A 166 2.46 -11.18 2.13
N VAL A 167 2.07 -10.27 1.23
CA VAL A 167 2.87 -9.07 0.90
C VAL A 167 3.01 -8.15 2.13
N TYR A 168 1.89 -7.90 2.83
CA TYR A 168 1.91 -7.07 4.04
C TYR A 168 2.75 -7.68 5.15
N VAL A 169 2.66 -9.00 5.34
CA VAL A 169 3.46 -9.73 6.32
C VAL A 169 4.95 -9.58 6.00
N ILE A 170 5.37 -9.73 4.74
CA ILE A 170 6.79 -9.58 4.36
C ILE A 170 7.30 -8.17 4.64
N VAL A 171 6.59 -7.14 4.16
CA VAL A 171 7.02 -5.74 4.35
C VAL A 171 6.99 -5.37 5.84
N GLY A 172 5.91 -5.73 6.54
CA GLY A 172 5.76 -5.48 7.97
C GLY A 172 6.81 -6.17 8.82
N MET A 173 7.12 -7.44 8.55
CA MET A 173 8.19 -8.16 9.24
C MET A 173 9.57 -7.58 8.93
N ALA A 174 9.84 -7.21 7.68
CA ALA A 174 11.12 -6.61 7.32
C ALA A 174 11.34 -5.30 8.10
N LEU A 175 10.35 -4.40 8.11
CA LEU A 175 10.43 -3.17 8.88
C LEU A 175 10.52 -3.42 10.38
N ALA A 176 9.67 -4.29 10.92
CA ALA A 176 9.66 -4.58 12.35
C ALA A 176 10.97 -5.23 12.82
N TYR A 177 11.54 -6.15 12.03
CA TYR A 177 12.81 -6.78 12.36
C TYR A 177 13.95 -5.77 12.35
N PHE A 178 14.13 -5.01 11.27
CA PHE A 178 15.25 -4.07 11.19
C PHE A 178 15.11 -2.91 12.18
N SER A 179 13.89 -2.46 12.46
CA SER A 179 13.70 -1.36 13.40
C SER A 179 13.71 -1.77 14.86
N TYR A 180 12.95 -2.81 15.23
CA TYR A 180 12.81 -3.18 16.65
C TYR A 180 13.87 -4.19 17.12
N ARG A 181 14.40 -5.03 16.23
CA ARG A 181 15.45 -6.01 16.58
C ARG A 181 16.86 -5.51 16.29
N GLN A 182 17.07 -4.82 15.17
CA GLN A 182 18.39 -4.33 14.75
C GLN A 182 18.63 -2.84 15.06
N GLY A 183 17.62 -2.12 15.56
CA GLY A 183 17.76 -0.71 15.95
C GLY A 183 17.89 0.27 14.78
N LEU A 184 17.56 -0.12 13.55
CA LEU A 184 17.63 0.77 12.40
C LEU A 184 16.37 1.66 12.27
N PRO A 185 16.47 2.85 11.67
CA PRO A 185 15.30 3.70 11.45
C PRO A 185 14.18 3.00 10.66
N LEU A 186 12.93 3.30 11.01
CA LEU A 186 11.72 2.73 10.38
C LEU A 186 11.51 3.26 8.94
N THR A 187 12.33 2.78 8.02
CA THR A 187 12.36 3.18 6.61
C THR A 187 12.49 1.95 5.71
N ILE A 188 11.93 2.02 4.49
CA ILE A 188 12.00 0.89 3.55
C ILE A 188 13.46 0.60 3.19
N ARG A 189 14.28 1.63 2.95
CA ARG A 189 15.71 1.44 2.65
C ARG A 189 16.47 0.71 3.77
N ALA A 190 16.15 0.95 5.04
CA ALA A 190 16.81 0.27 6.15
C ALA A 190 16.56 -1.23 6.14
N SER A 191 15.36 -1.66 5.71
CA SER A 191 15.02 -3.08 5.60
C SER A 191 15.87 -3.84 4.56
N LEU A 192 16.53 -3.11 3.65
CA LEU A 192 17.41 -3.66 2.62
C LEU A 192 18.90 -3.59 2.99
N TYR A 193 19.24 -3.20 4.22
CA TYR A 193 20.63 -3.18 4.71
C TYR A 193 21.37 -4.52 4.52
N PRO A 194 20.79 -5.71 4.76
CA PRO A 194 21.52 -6.97 4.56
C PRO A 194 21.97 -7.23 3.12
N VAL A 195 21.26 -6.65 2.15
CA VAL A 195 21.52 -6.87 0.71
C VAL A 195 22.41 -5.76 0.16
N LEU A 196 22.18 -4.52 0.60
CA LEU A 196 22.81 -3.32 0.05
C LEU A 196 23.96 -2.77 0.91
N GLY A 197 24.08 -3.21 2.16
CA GLY A 197 25.02 -2.68 3.15
C GLY A 197 24.91 -1.16 3.27
N ASP A 198 26.04 -0.48 3.31
CA ASP A 198 26.10 0.98 3.44
C ASP A 198 25.56 1.75 2.22
N ARG A 199 25.21 1.08 1.12
CA ARG A 199 24.57 1.73 -0.04
C ARG A 199 23.17 2.27 0.27
N ILE A 200 22.56 1.86 1.38
CA ILE A 200 21.27 2.40 1.84
C ILE A 200 21.35 3.90 2.20
N TYR A 201 22.54 4.40 2.55
CA TYR A 201 22.76 5.80 2.89
C TYR A 201 22.97 6.68 1.64
N GLY A 202 23.11 6.05 0.48
CA GLY A 202 23.39 6.72 -0.79
C GLY A 202 22.17 6.84 -1.72
N PRO A 203 22.41 7.18 -3.00
CA PRO A 203 21.36 7.39 -3.99
C PRO A 203 20.40 6.21 -4.18
N ILE A 204 20.91 4.97 -4.05
CA ILE A 204 20.09 3.75 -4.19
C ILE A 204 19.04 3.69 -3.07
N GLY A 205 19.44 3.93 -1.81
CA GLY A 205 18.50 3.98 -0.69
C GLY A 205 17.48 5.11 -0.82
N HIS A 206 17.89 6.28 -1.30
CA HIS A 206 16.97 7.38 -1.60
C HIS A 206 15.95 7.01 -2.68
N ALA A 207 16.37 6.30 -3.74
CA ALA A 207 15.45 5.81 -4.77
C ALA A 207 14.43 4.81 -4.22
N ILE A 208 14.86 3.91 -3.31
CA ILE A 208 13.96 2.95 -2.65
C ILE A 208 12.89 3.68 -1.82
N ASP A 209 13.28 4.62 -0.97
CA ASP A 209 12.33 5.38 -0.16
C ASP A 209 11.41 6.22 -1.05
N LEU A 210 11.90 6.78 -2.16
CA LEU A 210 11.09 7.52 -3.11
C LEU A 210 10.03 6.63 -3.79
N LEU A 211 10.40 5.41 -4.19
CA LEU A 211 9.46 4.42 -4.75
C LEU A 211 8.39 4.03 -3.71
N ALA A 212 8.78 3.89 -2.44
CA ALA A 212 7.84 3.61 -1.35
C ALA A 212 6.86 4.76 -1.13
N ILE A 213 7.34 6.02 -1.18
CA ILE A 213 6.49 7.21 -1.09
C ILE A 213 5.50 7.22 -2.26
N PHE A 214 5.94 6.97 -3.50
CA PHE A 214 5.04 6.93 -4.65
C PHE A 214 3.99 5.82 -4.53
N GLY A 215 4.40 4.60 -4.16
CA GLY A 215 3.48 3.49 -3.96
C GLY A 215 2.39 3.83 -2.94
N THR A 216 2.78 4.50 -1.85
CA THR A 216 1.84 4.94 -0.81
C THR A 216 0.91 6.04 -1.30
N VAL A 217 1.45 7.12 -1.88
CA VAL A 217 0.67 8.28 -2.34
C VAL A 217 -0.33 7.89 -3.42
N PHE A 218 0.09 7.14 -4.44
CA PHE A 218 -0.80 6.72 -5.52
C PHE A 218 -1.81 5.65 -5.07
N GLY A 219 -1.43 4.78 -4.12
CA GLY A 219 -2.35 3.85 -3.48
C GLY A 219 -3.48 4.58 -2.75
N VAL A 220 -3.11 5.53 -1.87
CA VAL A 220 -4.07 6.36 -1.13
C VAL A 220 -4.95 7.17 -2.07
N ALA A 221 -4.38 7.82 -3.10
CA ALA A 221 -5.13 8.60 -4.07
C ALA A 221 -6.18 7.76 -4.83
N THR A 222 -5.82 6.53 -5.21
CA THR A 222 -6.76 5.60 -5.88
C THR A 222 -7.93 5.25 -4.97
N THR A 223 -7.66 4.87 -3.71
CA THR A 223 -8.71 4.53 -2.75
C THR A 223 -9.61 5.72 -2.41
N LEU A 224 -9.04 6.93 -2.29
CA LEU A 224 -9.79 8.15 -2.01
C LEU A 224 -10.71 8.53 -3.19
N GLY A 225 -10.22 8.39 -4.43
CA GLY A 225 -11.01 8.62 -5.63
C GLY A 225 -12.20 7.66 -5.76
N LEU A 226 -11.97 6.36 -5.54
CA LEU A 226 -13.03 5.35 -5.51
C LEU A 226 -14.07 5.65 -4.42
N GLY A 227 -13.62 5.98 -3.20
CA GLY A 227 -14.49 6.29 -2.08
C GLY A 227 -15.34 7.53 -2.31
N ALA A 228 -14.76 8.61 -2.84
CA ALA A 228 -15.51 9.81 -3.18
C ALA A 228 -16.57 9.54 -4.25
N GLY A 229 -16.26 8.69 -5.23
CA GLY A 229 -17.24 8.22 -6.22
C GLY A 229 -18.40 7.47 -5.57
N GLN A 230 -18.10 6.52 -4.68
CA GLN A 230 -19.12 5.73 -3.98
C GLN A 230 -20.00 6.58 -3.05
N ILE A 231 -19.42 7.55 -2.34
CA ILE A 231 -20.17 8.53 -1.53
C ILE A 231 -21.08 9.37 -2.42
N ASN A 232 -20.58 9.88 -3.54
CA ASN A 232 -21.39 10.69 -4.44
C ASN A 232 -22.58 9.90 -5.01
N ALA A 233 -22.37 8.64 -5.41
CA ALA A 233 -23.43 7.75 -5.88
C ALA A 233 -24.50 7.50 -4.80
N GLY A 234 -24.08 7.29 -3.55
CA GLY A 234 -25.00 7.17 -2.41
C GLY A 234 -25.81 8.45 -2.15
N LEU A 235 -25.17 9.61 -2.23
CA LEU A 235 -25.85 10.91 -2.09
C LEU A 235 -26.84 11.17 -3.23
N PHE A 236 -26.52 10.76 -4.45
CA PHE A 236 -27.44 10.82 -5.57
C PHE A 236 -28.66 9.94 -5.32
N TYR A 237 -28.45 8.68 -4.90
CA TYR A 237 -29.53 7.73 -4.65
C TYR A 237 -30.49 8.18 -3.54
N ILE A 238 -29.97 8.73 -2.44
CA ILE A 238 -30.78 9.08 -1.26
C ILE A 238 -31.34 10.52 -1.35
N PHE A 239 -30.53 11.47 -1.84
CA PHE A 239 -30.83 12.90 -1.77
C PHE A 239 -30.91 13.60 -3.13
N GLY A 240 -30.65 12.89 -4.24
CA GLY A 240 -30.68 13.46 -5.58
C GLY A 240 -29.51 14.39 -5.90
N VAL A 241 -28.41 14.35 -5.12
CA VAL A 241 -27.22 15.17 -5.38
C VAL A 241 -26.54 14.75 -6.69
N PRO A 242 -26.27 15.65 -7.65
CA PRO A 242 -25.70 15.29 -8.94
C PRO A 242 -24.34 14.56 -8.85
N GLU A 243 -24.13 13.56 -9.68
CA GLU A 243 -22.85 12.82 -9.80
C GLU A 243 -21.85 13.55 -10.72
N THR A 244 -21.53 14.79 -10.39
CA THR A 244 -20.62 15.63 -11.19
C THR A 244 -19.20 15.63 -10.64
N LEU A 245 -18.22 15.95 -11.50
CA LEU A 245 -16.82 16.10 -11.08
C LEU A 245 -16.67 17.14 -9.96
N GLY A 246 -17.45 18.24 -10.01
CA GLY A 246 -17.42 19.29 -8.98
C GLY A 246 -17.81 18.76 -7.59
N VAL A 247 -18.83 17.91 -7.50
CA VAL A 247 -19.24 17.28 -6.23
C VAL A 247 -18.16 16.33 -5.72
N LYS A 248 -17.58 15.50 -6.59
CA LYS A 248 -16.47 14.60 -6.21
C LYS A 248 -15.27 15.38 -5.67
N ILE A 249 -14.88 16.47 -6.33
CA ILE A 249 -13.79 17.35 -5.86
C ILE A 249 -14.13 17.94 -4.49
N ALA A 250 -15.34 18.45 -4.30
CA ALA A 250 -15.78 19.01 -3.02
C ALA A 250 -15.74 17.98 -1.89
N LEU A 251 -16.18 16.74 -2.16
CA LEU A 251 -16.10 15.63 -1.20
C LEU A 251 -14.66 15.29 -0.84
N ILE A 252 -13.78 15.16 -1.84
CA ILE A 252 -12.35 14.88 -1.61
C ILE A 252 -11.71 15.98 -0.77
N LEU A 253 -11.95 17.25 -1.10
CA LEU A 253 -11.43 18.39 -0.33
C LEU A 253 -11.94 18.37 1.11
N GLY A 254 -13.25 18.17 1.31
CA GLY A 254 -13.84 18.10 2.65
C GLY A 254 -13.25 16.98 3.51
N ILE A 255 -13.16 15.77 2.96
CA ILE A 255 -12.57 14.61 3.65
C ILE A 255 -11.09 14.86 3.94
N SER A 256 -10.34 15.44 3.00
CA SER A 256 -8.90 15.71 3.18
C SER A 256 -8.65 16.76 4.26
N VAL A 257 -9.48 17.81 4.34
CA VAL A 257 -9.39 18.83 5.40
C VAL A 257 -9.67 18.20 6.76
N LEU A 258 -10.74 17.40 6.89
CA LEU A 258 -11.07 16.73 8.14
C LEU A 258 -9.96 15.77 8.59
N ALA A 259 -9.42 14.97 7.66
CA ALA A 259 -8.31 14.05 7.94
C ALA A 259 -7.04 14.80 8.39
N THR A 260 -6.75 15.96 7.76
CA THR A 260 -5.59 16.79 8.12
C THR A 260 -5.75 17.41 9.51
N ILE A 261 -6.97 17.81 9.90
CA ILE A 261 -7.23 18.36 11.23
C ILE A 261 -7.10 17.28 12.32
N SER A 262 -7.39 16.02 11.99
CA SER A 262 -7.31 14.90 12.95
C SER A 262 -5.91 14.31 13.16
N THR A 263 -4.94 14.69 12.31
CA THR A 263 -3.56 14.15 12.32
C THR A 263 -2.63 15.07 13.11
#